data_AF-A0A552HK27-F1
#
_entry.id   AF-A0A552HK27-F1
#
_cell.length_a   1.000
_cell.length_b   1.000
_cell.length_c   1.000
_cell.angle_alpha   90.00
_cell.angle_beta   90.00
_cell.angle_gamma   90.00
#
_symmetry.space_group_name_H-M   'P 1'
#
loop_
_entity.id
_entity.type
_entity.pdbx_description
1 polymer ?
#
loop_
_entity_poly.entity_id
_entity_poly.type
_entity_poly.pdbx_seq_one_letter_code
_entity_poly.pdbx_strand_id
1 'polypeptide(L)'
;TTILVDNGYHPDKIEKELVKVYPEIMTKIQFELSPKPSKPEKAEKGCSGFVPVKTRWGIERSNSWMERCKSLVKNFERTLEHSTTKIHLCFLRLLLRRLAVS
;
A
#
# COMPACT_ATOMS: atom_id res chain seq x y z
N THR A 1 7.74 -12.58 -6.16
CA THR A 1 6.83 -11.45 -6.45
C THR A 1 7.25 -10.23 -5.65
N THR A 2 7.44 -9.09 -6.30
CA THR A 2 7.78 -7.84 -5.61
C THR A 2 6.53 -7.09 -5.18
N ILE A 3 6.47 -6.70 -3.91
CA ILE A 3 5.38 -5.92 -3.32
C ILE A 3 5.91 -4.52 -3.03
N LEU A 4 5.39 -3.55 -3.77
CA LEU A 4 5.70 -2.14 -3.53
C LEU A 4 4.92 -1.64 -2.31
N VAL A 5 5.63 -1.01 -1.37
CA VAL A 5 5.06 -0.49 -0.13
C VAL A 5 5.30 1.02 -0.05
N ASP A 6 4.41 1.76 0.62
CA ASP A 6 4.66 3.19 0.84
C ASP A 6 5.95 3.41 1.65
N ASN A 7 6.64 4.52 1.37
CA ASN A 7 7.92 4.87 1.96
C ASN A 7 7.87 4.95 3.51
N GLY A 8 6.71 5.20 4.12
CA GLY A 8 6.56 5.26 5.57
C GLY A 8 6.51 3.90 6.29
N TYR A 9 6.53 2.78 5.57
CA TYR A 9 6.54 1.45 6.18
C TYR A 9 7.95 0.98 6.53
N HIS A 10 8.03 -0.06 7.37
CA HIS A 10 9.28 -0.67 7.83
C HIS A 10 9.36 -2.12 7.36
N PRO A 11 9.88 -2.40 6.15
CA PRO A 11 9.97 -3.76 5.60
C PRO A 11 10.65 -4.73 6.55
N ASP A 12 11.78 -4.37 7.15
CA ASP A 12 12.53 -5.24 8.07
C ASP A 12 11.65 -5.79 9.22
N LYS A 13 10.77 -4.95 9.77
CA LYS A 13 9.84 -5.37 10.83
C LYS A 13 8.77 -6.31 10.28
N ILE A 14 8.23 -6.00 9.09
CA ILE A 14 7.21 -6.83 8.43
C ILE A 14 7.80 -8.21 8.10
N GLU A 15 8.98 -8.25 7.52
CA GLU A 15 9.70 -9.47 7.16
C GLU A 15 9.95 -10.35 8.39
N LYS A 16 10.46 -9.75 9.48
CA LYS A 16 10.70 -10.45 10.73
C LYS A 16 9.43 -11.09 11.31
N GLU A 17 8.29 -10.40 11.29
CA GLU A 17 7.04 -10.95 11.80
C GLU A 17 6.42 -11.98 10.85
N LEU A 18 6.55 -11.78 9.53
CA LEU A 18 6.03 -12.74 8.54
C LEU A 18 6.77 -14.07 8.59
N VAL A 19 8.10 -14.08 8.76
CA VAL A 19 8.90 -15.30 8.88
C VAL A 19 8.47 -16.16 10.08
N LYS A 20 7.99 -15.55 11.17
CA LYS A 20 7.47 -16.31 12.33
C LYS A 20 6.23 -17.13 12.00
N VAL A 21 5.39 -16.62 11.09
CA VAL A 21 4.13 -17.26 10.69
C VAL A 21 4.36 -18.20 9.51
N TYR A 22 5.21 -17.80 8.57
CA TYR A 22 5.55 -18.56 7.39
C TYR A 22 7.05 -18.45 7.08
N PRO A 23 7.89 -19.40 7.56
CA PRO A 23 9.35 -19.30 7.47
C PRO A 23 9.91 -19.13 6.05
N GLU A 24 9.29 -19.74 5.05
CA GLU A 24 9.76 -19.68 3.66
C GLU A 24 9.21 -18.48 2.88
N ILE A 25 8.41 -17.60 3.48
CA ILE A 25 7.72 -16.50 2.78
C ILE A 25 8.68 -15.58 2.00
N MET A 26 9.89 -15.36 2.53
CA MET A 26 10.90 -14.49 1.92
C MET A 26 11.49 -15.07 0.61
N THR A 27 11.30 -16.37 0.35
CA THR A 27 11.64 -16.97 -0.95
C THR A 27 10.61 -16.63 -2.03
N LYS A 28 9.39 -16.22 -1.63
CA LYS A 28 8.25 -15.99 -2.51
C LYS A 28 8.00 -14.52 -2.78
N ILE A 29 8.23 -13.67 -1.78
CA ILE A 29 7.96 -12.23 -1.87
C ILE A 29 9.18 -11.40 -1.51
N GLN A 30 9.23 -10.19 -2.06
CA GLN A 30 10.20 -9.16 -1.71
C GLN A 30 9.45 -7.85 -1.52
N PHE A 31 9.91 -7.01 -0.60
CA PHE A 31 9.36 -5.68 -0.41
C PHE A 31 10.27 -4.63 -1.03
N GLU A 32 9.66 -3.66 -1.70
CA GLU A 32 10.37 -2.50 -2.22
C GLU A 32 9.64 -1.24 -1.75
N LEU A 33 10.38 -0.31 -1.14
CA LEU A 33 9.82 0.96 -0.73
C LEU A 33 9.65 1.88 -1.94
N SER A 34 8.47 2.46 -2.07
CA SER A 34 8.21 3.48 -3.06
C SER A 34 9.24 4.61 -2.93
N PRO A 35 9.87 5.06 -4.02
CA PRO A 35 10.87 6.10 -3.96
C PRO A 35 10.25 7.41 -3.50
N LYS A 36 10.95 8.08 -2.59
CA LYS A 36 10.62 9.41 -2.09
C LYS A 36 11.87 10.27 -2.20
N PRO A 37 11.91 11.21 -3.17
CA PRO A 37 13.06 12.07 -3.35
C PRO A 37 13.36 12.83 -2.06
N SER A 38 14.59 12.68 -1.58
CA SER A 38 15.12 13.42 -0.46
C SER A 38 15.30 14.90 -0.82
N LYS A 39 15.46 15.76 0.19
CA LYS A 39 15.71 17.19 -0.01
C LYS A 39 16.92 17.47 -0.94
N PRO A 40 18.10 16.83 -0.78
CA PRO A 40 19.23 17.08 -1.67
C PRO A 40 18.96 16.63 -3.12
N GLU A 41 18.36 15.45 -3.33
CA GLU A 41 18.02 14.98 -4.68
C GLU A 41 17.01 15.90 -5.39
N LYS A 42 16.09 16.51 -4.63
CA LYS A 42 15.18 17.53 -5.17
C LYS A 42 15.92 18.79 -5.59
N ALA A 43 16.87 19.25 -4.78
CA ALA A 43 17.66 20.44 -5.07
C ALA A 43 18.53 20.26 -6.32
N GLU A 44 19.17 19.10 -6.47
CA GLU A 44 19.94 18.76 -7.67
C GLU A 44 19.08 18.72 -8.94
N LYS A 45 17.84 18.23 -8.83
CA LYS A 45 16.86 18.24 -9.92
C LYS A 45 16.18 19.59 -10.14
N GLY A 46 16.57 20.65 -9.41
CA GLY A 46 15.93 21.96 -9.48
C GLY A 46 14.45 21.96 -9.09
N CYS A 47 13.98 20.91 -8.41
CA CYS A 47 12.58 20.73 -8.04
C CYS A 47 12.34 21.27 -6.63
N SER A 48 11.36 22.17 -6.47
CA SER A 48 10.92 22.64 -5.16
C SER A 48 9.54 22.05 -4.80
N GLY A 49 9.29 21.83 -3.50
CA GLY A 49 7.99 21.35 -3.02
C GLY A 49 7.67 19.88 -3.28
N PHE A 50 6.40 19.60 -3.62
CA PHE A 50 5.89 18.24 -3.86
C PHE A 50 6.30 17.75 -5.26
N VAL A 51 6.96 16.60 -5.32
CA VAL A 51 7.40 15.98 -6.58
C VAL A 51 6.58 14.72 -6.81
N PRO A 52 5.72 14.68 -7.86
CA PRO A 52 4.94 13.48 -8.17
C PRO A 52 5.83 12.31 -8.55
N VAL A 53 5.65 11.17 -7.87
CA VAL A 53 6.29 9.91 -8.21
C VAL A 53 5.20 8.95 -8.68
N LYS A 54 5.26 8.51 -9.94
CA LYS A 54 4.18 7.74 -10.59
C LYS A 54 3.78 6.49 -9.78
N THR A 55 4.76 5.71 -9.32
CA THR A 55 4.55 4.50 -8.53
C THR A 55 3.95 4.82 -7.16
N ARG A 56 4.47 5.83 -6.47
CA ARG A 56 3.99 6.29 -5.15
C ARG A 56 2.53 6.70 -5.17
N TRP A 57 2.13 7.41 -6.22
CA TRP A 57 0.77 7.92 -6.35
C TRP A 57 -0.28 6.80 -6.39
N GLY A 58 0.01 5.70 -7.08
CA GLY A 58 -0.88 4.53 -7.09
C GLY A 58 -1.10 3.94 -5.69
N ILE A 59 -0.02 3.84 -4.91
CA ILE A 59 -0.02 3.28 -3.55
C ILE A 59 -0.76 4.22 -2.58
N GLU A 60 -0.35 5.49 -2.49
CA GLU A 60 -0.95 6.48 -1.60
C GLU A 60 -2.44 6.66 -1.89
N ARG A 61 -2.82 6.69 -3.17
CA ARG A 61 -4.21 6.80 -3.59
C ARG A 61 -5.03 5.57 -3.19
N SER A 62 -4.50 4.37 -3.39
CA SER A 62 -5.18 3.13 -2.98
C SER A 62 -5.39 3.10 -1.46
N ASN A 63 -4.36 3.47 -0.69
CA ASN A 63 -4.45 3.63 0.76
C ASN A 63 -5.51 4.67 1.15
N SER A 64 -5.56 5.82 0.47
CA SER A 64 -6.55 6.87 0.75
C SER A 64 -8.01 6.40 0.54
N TRP A 65 -8.25 5.49 -0.40
CA TRP A 65 -9.57 4.89 -0.60
C TRP A 65 -9.92 3.91 0.50
N MET A 66 -8.95 3.08 0.92
CA MET A 66 -9.11 2.18 2.06
C MET A 66 -9.40 2.94 3.36
N GLU A 67 -8.76 4.09 3.59
CA GLU A 67 -9.03 4.95 4.74
C GLU A 67 -10.48 5.50 4.80
N ARG A 68 -11.23 5.50 3.68
CA ARG A 68 -12.66 5.85 3.67
C ARG A 68 -13.59 4.69 4.05
N CYS A 69 -13.04 3.49 4.18
CA CYS A 69 -13.73 2.25 4.50
C CYS A 69 -13.08 1.55 5.70
N LYS A 70 -12.65 2.31 6.73
CA LYS A 70 -11.84 1.80 7.85
C LYS A 70 -12.43 0.56 8.53
N SER A 71 -13.75 0.45 8.65
CA SER A 71 -14.41 -0.73 9.21
C SER A 71 -14.12 -2.02 8.44
N LEU A 72 -13.87 -1.93 7.13
CA LEU A 72 -13.53 -3.05 6.27
C LEU A 72 -12.02 -3.37 6.28
N VAL A 73 -11.16 -2.36 6.44
CA VAL A 73 -9.72 -2.49 6.19
C VAL A 73 -8.81 -2.36 7.41
N LYS A 74 -9.31 -1.86 8.56
CA LYS A 74 -8.54 -1.72 9.81
C LYS A 74 -8.95 -2.71 10.88
N ASN A 75 -10.20 -3.18 10.83
CA ASN A 75 -10.67 -4.30 11.65
C ASN A 75 -10.55 -5.58 10.82
N PHE A 76 -9.31 -6.03 10.64
CA PHE A 76 -9.02 -7.26 9.93
C PHE A 76 -9.72 -8.44 10.60
N GLU A 77 -10.25 -9.32 9.77
CA GLU A 77 -10.90 -10.54 10.23
C GLU A 77 -9.86 -11.58 10.64
N ARG A 78 -10.27 -12.55 11.45
CA ARG A 78 -9.37 -13.59 11.97
C ARG A 78 -8.67 -14.38 10.86
N THR A 79 -9.36 -14.58 9.73
CA THR A 79 -8.84 -15.33 8.58
C THR A 79 -8.45 -14.40 7.44
N LEU A 80 -7.45 -14.82 6.68
CA LEU A 80 -6.99 -14.09 5.49
C LEU A 80 -8.09 -14.02 4.43
N GLU A 81 -8.87 -15.08 4.25
CA GLU A 81 -9.95 -15.13 3.27
C GLU A 81 -11.01 -14.06 3.51
N HIS A 82 -11.46 -13.89 4.76
CA HIS A 82 -12.43 -12.86 5.12
C HIS A 82 -11.82 -11.45 5.00
N SER A 83 -10.56 -11.27 5.42
CA SER A 83 -9.85 -10.00 5.27
C SER A 83 -9.69 -9.59 3.79
N THR A 84 -9.32 -10.53 2.91
CA THR A 84 -9.25 -10.31 1.46
C THR A 84 -10.61 -9.93 0.88
N THR A 85 -11.67 -10.63 1.29
CA THR A 85 -13.05 -10.33 0.85
C THR A 85 -13.47 -8.91 1.21
N LYS A 86 -13.16 -8.44 2.43
CA LYS A 86 -13.45 -7.06 2.84
C LYS A 86 -12.67 -6.02 2.03
N ILE A 87 -11.41 -6.30 1.69
CA ILE A 87 -10.63 -5.44 0.79
C ILE A 87 -11.29 -5.36 -0.58
N HIS A 88 -11.69 -6.49 -1.17
CA HIS A 88 -12.42 -6.50 -2.44
C HIS A 88 -13.72 -5.69 -2.36
N LEU A 89 -14.51 -5.85 -1.30
CA LEU A 89 -15.74 -5.09 -1.07
C LEU A 89 -15.48 -3.58 -0.98
N CYS A 90 -14.38 -3.17 -0.34
CA CYS A 90 -13.98 -1.75 -0.27
C CYS A 90 -13.77 -1.16 -1.68
N PHE A 91 -13.06 -1.87 -2.56
CA PHE A 91 -12.82 -1.41 -3.93
C PHE A 91 -14.06 -1.54 -4.83
N LEU A 92 -14.88 -2.58 -4.67
CA LEU A 92 -16.17 -2.70 -5.38
C LEU A 92 -17.08 -1.53 -5.06
N ARG A 93 -17.20 -1.13 -3.79
CA ARG A 93 -17.95 0.07 -3.39
C ARG A 93 -17.41 1.33 -4.09
N LEU A 94 -16.10 1.49 -4.20
CA LEU A 94 -15.50 2.62 -4.92
C LEU A 94 -15.89 2.62 -6.40
N LEU A 95 -15.83 1.47 -7.07
CA LEU A 95 -16.20 1.33 -8.48
C LEU A 95 -17.69 1.60 -8.70
N LEU A 96 -18.57 1.02 -7.88
CA LEU A 96 -20.01 1.25 -7.94
C LEU A 96 -20.37 2.73 -7.81
N ARG A 97 -19.72 3.47 -6.90
CA ARG A 97 -19.94 4.92 -6.74
C ARG A 97 -19.51 5.73 -7.96
N ARG A 98 -18.52 5.26 -8.73
CA ARG A 98 -18.10 5.95 -9.96
C ARG A 98 -19.09 5.68 -11.10
N LEU A 99 -19.55 4.43 -11.21
CA LEU A 99 -20.54 4.05 -12.21
C LEU A 99 -21.89 4.73 -11.98
N ALA A 100 -22.34 4.85 -10.72
CA ALA A 100 -23.63 5.46 -10.40
C ALA A 100 -23.67 7.00 -10.57
N VAL A 101 -22.52 7.65 -10.70
CA VAL A 101 -22.40 9.10 -10.96
C VAL A 101 -22.13 9.37 -12.45
N SER A 102 -21.96 8.31 -13.25
CA SER A 102 -21.86 8.35 -14.72
C SER A 102 -23.25 8.43 -15.33
#